data_AF-A0AA35RS99-F1
#
_entry.id   AF-A0AA35RS99-F1
#
_cell.length_a   1.000
_cell.length_b   1.000
_cell.length_c   1.000
_cell.angle_alpha   90.00
_cell.angle_beta   90.00
_cell.angle_gamma   90.00
#
_symmetry.space_group_name_H-M   'P 1'
#
loop_
_entity.id
_entity.type
_entity.pdbx_description
1 polymer ?
#
loop_
_entity_poly.entity_id
_entity_poly.type
_entity_poly.pdbx_seq_one_letter_code
_entity_poly.pdbx_strand_id
1 'polypeptide(L)'
;MGRRSTKTTKTGKFMNPTDQWRKEQRRKELKKNKKQRNAVREAVLRMKDPIVILKEIEEIETAESEAIAAATDSLPLPNEKGLLEKKRKLHSNLDRIIKYWQKEDPKKAHDVKQLILDSENKKRETTQLHDSYREARVSQTK
;
A
#
# COMPACT_ATOMS: atom_id res chain seq x y z
N MET A 1 7.96 22.89 15.99
CA MET A 1 7.71 22.28 17.31
C MET A 1 9.03 22.09 18.05
N GLY A 2 9.30 22.91 19.07
CA GLY A 2 10.60 22.97 19.75
C GLY A 2 10.92 21.71 20.57
N ARG A 3 12.17 21.25 20.47
CA ARG A 3 12.69 20.11 21.24
C ARG A 3 12.93 20.57 22.69
N ARG A 4 12.00 20.28 23.60
CA ARG A 4 12.17 20.62 25.04
C ARG A 4 13.43 20.00 25.63
N SER A 5 14.09 20.74 26.51
CA SER A 5 15.24 20.25 27.28
C SER A 5 14.88 18.97 28.02
N THR A 6 15.79 18.00 27.99
CA THR A 6 15.53 16.67 28.54
C THR A 6 15.78 16.60 30.04
N LYS A 7 16.54 17.55 30.58
CA LYS A 7 17.04 17.58 31.96
C LYS A 7 16.17 18.42 32.90
N THR A 8 15.29 19.26 32.35
CA THR A 8 14.42 20.14 33.14
C THR A 8 12.95 19.71 33.06
N THR A 9 12.18 20.12 34.06
CA THR A 9 10.73 19.93 34.13
C THR A 9 10.01 20.93 33.21
N LYS A 10 8.67 20.85 33.15
CA LYS A 10 7.85 21.78 32.36
C LYS A 10 8.03 23.25 32.79
N THR A 11 8.42 23.49 34.04
CA THR A 11 8.66 24.83 34.62
C THR A 11 10.13 25.26 34.56
N GLY A 12 11.01 24.48 33.93
CA GLY A 12 12.43 24.81 33.80
C GLY A 12 13.32 24.39 34.98
N LYS A 13 12.74 23.92 36.10
CA LYS A 13 13.50 23.37 37.23
C LYS A 13 14.24 22.10 36.84
N PHE A 14 15.38 21.82 37.46
CA PHE A 14 16.07 20.53 37.27
C PHE A 14 15.19 19.37 37.72
N MET A 15 15.19 18.30 36.92
CA MET A 15 14.46 17.07 37.24
C MET A 15 15.18 16.28 38.34
N ASN A 16 14.44 15.58 39.19
CA ASN A 16 15.03 14.72 40.23
C ASN A 16 15.97 13.67 39.59
N PRO A 17 17.18 13.42 40.14
CA PRO A 17 18.10 12.40 39.64
C PRO A 17 17.46 11.03 39.33
N THR A 18 16.54 10.56 40.18
CA THR A 18 15.85 9.27 39.97
C THR A 18 14.92 9.32 38.75
N ASP A 19 14.22 10.43 38.54
CA ASP A 19 13.35 10.61 37.38
C ASP A 19 14.14 10.81 36.09
N GLN A 20 15.31 11.45 36.17
CA GLN A 20 16.25 11.52 35.05
C GLN A 20 16.69 10.12 34.64
N TRP A 21 17.09 9.28 35.60
CA TRP A 21 17.48 7.90 35.32
C TRP A 21 16.35 7.10 34.66
N ARG A 22 15.12 7.15 35.21
CA ARG A 22 13.95 6.48 34.61
C ARG A 22 13.67 6.96 33.18
N LYS A 23 13.73 8.28 32.96
CA LYS A 23 13.50 8.88 31.64
C LYS A 23 14.56 8.48 30.62
N GLU A 24 15.81 8.36 31.06
CA GLU A 24 16.90 7.85 30.22
C GLU A 24 16.72 6.37 29.88
N GLN A 25 16.36 5.53 30.85
CA GLN A 25 16.06 4.12 30.60
C GLN A 25 14.89 3.96 29.62
N ARG A 26 13.78 4.67 29.83
CA ARG A 26 12.64 4.68 28.91
C ARG A 26 13.04 5.15 27.51
N ARG A 27 13.92 6.15 27.40
CA ARG A 27 14.42 6.59 26.08
C ARG A 27 15.25 5.51 25.40
N LYS A 28 16.14 4.82 26.14
CA LYS A 28 16.94 3.71 25.61
C LYS A 28 16.03 2.57 25.13
N GLU A 29 15.03 2.22 25.94
CA GLU A 29 14.01 1.23 25.62
C GLU A 29 13.20 1.62 24.37
N LEU A 30 12.67 2.84 24.31
CA LEU A 30 11.93 3.33 23.13
C LEU A 30 12.78 3.30 21.86
N LYS A 31 14.09 3.58 21.96
CA LYS A 31 15.02 3.44 20.82
C LYS A 31 15.17 1.98 20.38
N LYS A 32 15.31 1.04 21.33
CA LYS A 32 15.37 -0.40 21.03
C LYS A 32 14.06 -0.86 20.36
N ASN A 33 12.91 -0.50 20.93
CA ASN A 33 11.60 -0.83 20.38
C ASN A 33 11.41 -0.24 18.97
N LYS A 34 11.89 0.99 18.72
CA LYS A 34 11.85 1.58 17.37
C LYS A 34 12.72 0.80 16.38
N LYS A 35 13.93 0.38 16.77
CA LYS A 35 14.81 -0.44 15.93
C LYS A 35 14.17 -1.79 15.61
N GLN A 36 13.63 -2.47 16.62
CA GLN A 36 12.94 -3.75 16.43
C GLN A 36 11.73 -3.60 15.51
N ARG A 37 10.90 -2.57 15.70
CA ARG A 37 9.76 -2.29 14.82
C ARG A 37 10.17 -2.06 13.37
N ASN A 38 11.28 -1.36 13.15
CA ASN A 38 11.79 -1.14 11.79
C ASN A 38 12.32 -2.45 11.17
N ALA A 39 13.09 -3.23 11.92
CA ALA A 39 13.58 -4.54 11.46
C ALA A 39 12.43 -5.50 11.11
N VAL A 40 11.39 -5.56 11.96
CA VAL A 40 10.19 -6.34 11.68
C VAL A 40 9.46 -5.83 10.42
N ARG A 41 9.32 -4.51 10.25
CA ARG A 41 8.70 -3.94 9.05
C ARG A 41 9.48 -4.28 7.78
N GLU A 42 10.80 -4.21 7.82
CA GLU A 42 11.67 -4.57 6.69
C GLU A 42 11.59 -6.06 6.37
N ALA A 43 11.61 -6.93 7.39
CA ALA A 43 11.43 -8.37 7.21
C ALA A 43 10.08 -8.71 6.57
N VAL A 44 9.00 -8.07 7.03
CA VAL A 44 7.65 -8.23 6.46
C VAL A 44 7.62 -7.77 4.99
N LEU A 45 8.29 -6.67 4.64
CA LEU A 45 8.35 -6.21 3.24
C LEU A 45 9.15 -7.15 2.36
N ARG A 46 10.24 -7.74 2.88
CA ARG A 46 11.05 -8.74 2.17
C ARG A 46 10.28 -10.03 1.87
N MET A 47 9.38 -10.45 2.76
CA MET A 47 8.59 -11.69 2.62
C MET A 47 7.36 -11.54 1.72
N LYS A 48 6.95 -10.31 1.38
CA LYS A 48 5.78 -10.09 0.53
C LYS A 48 6.11 -10.37 -0.93
N ASP A 49 5.22 -11.11 -1.57
CA ASP A 49 5.27 -11.36 -3.01
C ASP A 49 4.44 -10.30 -3.76
N PRO A 50 5.07 -9.48 -4.63
CA PRO A 50 4.35 -8.51 -5.46
C PRO A 50 3.33 -9.16 -6.40
N ILE A 51 3.55 -10.40 -6.86
CA ILE A 51 2.65 -11.10 -7.79
C ILE A 51 1.32 -11.42 -7.10
N VAL A 52 1.36 -11.85 -5.84
CA VAL A 52 0.15 -12.13 -5.05
C VAL A 52 -0.68 -10.86 -4.84
N ILE A 53 -0.01 -9.74 -4.58
CA ILE A 53 -0.69 -8.44 -4.40
C ILE A 53 -1.31 -7.97 -5.72
N LEU A 54 -0.63 -8.17 -6.86
CA LEU A 54 -1.17 -7.85 -8.17
C LEU A 54 -2.39 -8.69 -8.52
N LYS A 55 -2.36 -10.00 -8.25
CA LYS A 55 -3.53 -10.88 -8.43
C LYS A 55 -4.73 -10.42 -7.60
N GLU A 56 -4.50 -10.02 -6.35
CA GLU A 56 -5.58 -9.52 -5.49
C GLU A 56 -6.15 -8.17 -6.00
N ILE A 57 -5.33 -7.35 -6.67
CA ILE A 57 -5.82 -6.15 -7.37
C ILE A 57 -6.66 -6.58 -8.59
N GLU A 58 -6.16 -7.50 -9.41
CA GLU A 58 -6.86 -8.01 -10.59
C GLU A 58 -8.23 -8.60 -10.23
N GLU A 59 -8.33 -9.38 -9.15
CA GLU A 59 -9.61 -9.93 -8.64
C GLU A 59 -10.63 -8.85 -8.26
N ILE A 60 -10.17 -7.74 -7.67
CA ILE A 60 -11.06 -6.61 -7.36
C ILE A 60 -11.53 -5.95 -8.65
N GLU A 61 -10.64 -5.79 -9.62
CA GLU A 61 -10.95 -5.16 -10.91
C GLU A 61 -11.86 -6.01 -11.80
N THR A 62 -11.71 -7.34 -11.78
CA THR A 62 -12.64 -8.25 -12.45
C THR A 62 -14.02 -8.16 -11.83
N ALA A 63 -14.12 -8.14 -10.49
CA ALA A 63 -15.41 -7.97 -9.81
C ALA A 63 -16.06 -6.60 -10.12
N GLU A 64 -15.26 -5.52 -10.19
CA GLU A 64 -15.72 -4.20 -10.64
C GLU A 64 -16.25 -4.26 -12.09
N SER A 65 -15.53 -4.93 -12.99
CA SER A 65 -15.89 -5.04 -14.41
C SER A 65 -17.11 -5.91 -14.65
N GLU A 66 -17.21 -7.05 -13.96
CA GLU A 66 -18.36 -7.95 -14.00
C GLU A 66 -19.61 -7.27 -13.47
N ALA A 67 -19.50 -6.47 -12.41
CA ALA A 67 -20.63 -5.71 -11.90
C ALA A 67 -21.08 -4.63 -12.88
N ILE A 68 -20.15 -3.95 -13.56
CA ILE A 68 -20.47 -2.99 -14.63
C ILE A 68 -21.13 -3.71 -15.81
N ALA A 69 -20.63 -4.89 -16.19
CA ALA A 69 -21.17 -5.68 -17.30
C ALA A 69 -22.54 -6.30 -17.00
N ALA A 70 -22.76 -6.73 -15.75
CA ALA A 70 -24.04 -7.26 -15.27
C ALA A 70 -25.06 -6.15 -14.98
N ALA A 71 -24.61 -4.92 -14.77
CA ALA A 71 -25.45 -3.74 -14.62
C ALA A 71 -26.03 -3.28 -15.97
N THR A 72 -26.84 -4.14 -16.57
CA THR A 72 -27.94 -3.73 -17.45
C THR A 72 -28.99 -2.88 -16.72
N ASP A 73 -29.01 -2.84 -15.38
CA ASP A 73 -29.80 -1.86 -14.61
C ASP A 73 -29.26 -1.67 -13.17
N SER A 74 -28.75 -0.46 -12.90
CA SER A 74 -28.83 0.32 -11.64
C SER A 74 -28.59 -0.27 -10.23
N LEU A 75 -28.02 -1.47 -10.04
CA LEU A 75 -27.70 -1.95 -8.68
C LEU A 75 -26.24 -1.63 -8.26
N PRO A 76 -26.02 -0.84 -7.20
CA PRO A 76 -24.69 -0.62 -6.63
C PRO A 76 -24.09 -1.93 -6.12
N LEU A 77 -22.81 -2.15 -6.40
CA LEU A 77 -22.02 -3.24 -5.80
C LEU A 77 -22.22 -3.27 -4.27
N PRO A 78 -22.47 -4.44 -3.64
CA PRO A 78 -22.71 -4.53 -2.19
C PRO A 78 -21.58 -4.04 -1.27
N ASN A 79 -20.42 -3.59 -1.80
CA ASN A 79 -19.29 -3.11 -1.00
C ASN A 79 -18.28 -2.22 -1.77
N GLU A 80 -18.76 -1.28 -2.59
CA GLU A 80 -17.90 -0.44 -3.45
C GLU A 80 -16.82 0.32 -2.67
N LYS A 81 -17.20 0.95 -1.55
CA LYS A 81 -16.26 1.72 -0.70
C LYS A 81 -15.18 0.84 -0.06
N GLY A 82 -15.52 -0.39 0.34
CA GLY A 82 -14.57 -1.32 0.95
C GLY A 82 -13.56 -1.85 -0.07
N LEU A 83 -14.01 -2.17 -1.29
CA LEU A 83 -13.15 -2.61 -2.38
C LEU A 83 -12.20 -1.51 -2.84
N LEU A 84 -12.67 -0.27 -2.96
CA LEU A 84 -11.82 0.89 -3.29
C LEU A 84 -10.73 1.11 -2.23
N GLU A 85 -11.08 1.03 -0.94
CA GLU A 85 -10.11 1.19 0.14
C GLU A 85 -9.11 0.02 0.18
N LYS A 86 -9.56 -1.20 -0.11
CA LYS A 86 -8.70 -2.39 -0.21
C LYS A 86 -7.70 -2.23 -1.35
N LYS A 87 -8.17 -1.87 -2.54
CA LYS A 87 -7.34 -1.57 -3.72
C LYS A 87 -6.29 -0.49 -3.45
N ARG A 88 -6.69 0.62 -2.83
CA ARG A 88 -5.78 1.70 -2.40
C ARG A 88 -4.68 1.19 -1.45
N LYS A 89 -5.02 0.31 -0.50
CA LYS A 89 -4.05 -0.31 0.41
C LYS A 89 -3.10 -1.27 -0.30
N LEU A 90 -3.56 -2.02 -1.30
CA LEU A 90 -2.73 -2.92 -2.10
C LEU A 90 -1.71 -2.13 -2.94
N HIS A 91 -2.13 -1.04 -3.60
CA HIS A 91 -1.20 -0.13 -4.29
C HIS A 91 -0.17 0.49 -3.32
N SER A 92 -0.61 0.98 -2.15
CA SER A 92 0.32 1.51 -1.15
C SER A 92 1.31 0.44 -0.64
N ASN A 93 0.90 -0.83 -0.60
CA ASN A 93 1.81 -1.93 -0.27
C ASN A 93 2.85 -2.16 -1.37
N LEU A 94 2.45 -2.16 -2.65
CA LEU A 94 3.39 -2.26 -3.78
C LEU A 94 4.41 -1.12 -3.77
N ASP A 95 3.98 0.13 -3.54
CA ASP A 95 4.88 1.28 -3.43
C ASP A 95 5.93 1.10 -2.33
N ARG A 96 5.54 0.52 -1.19
CA ARG A 96 6.46 0.24 -0.08
C ARG A 96 7.45 -0.85 -0.44
N ILE A 97 7.02 -1.88 -1.15
CA ILE A 97 7.88 -2.98 -1.65
C ILE A 97 8.90 -2.41 -2.65
N ILE A 98 8.47 -1.58 -3.60
CA ILE A 98 9.36 -0.93 -4.56
C ILE A 98 10.39 -0.05 -3.82
N LYS A 99 9.95 0.79 -2.88
CA LYS A 99 10.87 1.65 -2.09
C LYS A 99 11.84 0.85 -1.22
N TYR A 100 11.44 -0.32 -0.75
CA TYR A 100 12.32 -1.24 -0.02
C TYR A 100 13.37 -1.83 -0.96
N TRP A 101 12.96 -2.45 -2.08
CA TRP A 101 13.89 -3.03 -3.03
C TRP A 101 14.77 -1.99 -3.71
N GLN A 102 14.32 -0.75 -3.94
CA GLN A 102 15.18 0.31 -4.46
C GLN A 102 16.42 0.58 -3.60
N LYS A 103 16.33 0.32 -2.29
CA LYS A 103 17.43 0.50 -1.34
C LYS A 103 18.33 -0.73 -1.26
N GLU A 104 17.72 -1.92 -1.29
CA GLU A 104 18.43 -3.19 -1.09
C GLU A 104 18.99 -3.77 -2.40
N ASP A 105 18.18 -3.77 -3.47
CA ASP A 105 18.50 -4.34 -4.77
C ASP A 105 17.72 -3.64 -5.91
N PRO A 106 18.37 -2.70 -6.63
CA PRO A 106 17.75 -1.98 -7.73
C PRO A 106 17.21 -2.86 -8.86
N LYS A 107 17.77 -4.06 -9.08
CA LYS A 107 17.29 -4.98 -10.13
C LYS A 107 15.92 -5.55 -9.77
N LYS A 108 15.76 -6.06 -8.54
CA LYS A 108 14.45 -6.51 -8.05
C LYS A 108 13.42 -5.40 -8.07
N ALA A 109 13.82 -4.17 -7.75
CA ALA A 109 12.91 -3.03 -7.86
C ALA A 109 12.47 -2.75 -9.30
N HIS A 110 13.35 -2.99 -10.28
CA HIS A 110 13.01 -2.92 -11.69
C HIS A 110 12.03 -4.04 -12.08
N ASP A 111 12.29 -5.28 -11.68
CA ASP A 111 11.43 -6.43 -11.98
C ASP A 111 10.01 -6.22 -11.43
N VAL A 112 9.88 -5.74 -10.19
CA VAL A 112 8.58 -5.40 -9.58
C VAL A 112 7.86 -4.31 -10.38
N LYS A 113 8.59 -3.31 -10.88
CA LYS A 113 7.98 -2.25 -11.72
C LYS A 113 7.54 -2.80 -13.08
N GLN A 114 8.30 -3.70 -13.68
CA GLN A 114 7.91 -4.36 -14.92
C GLN A 114 6.64 -5.17 -14.74
N LEU A 115 6.53 -5.95 -13.65
CA LEU A 115 5.31 -6.69 -13.33
C LEU A 115 4.07 -5.80 -13.22
N ILE A 116 4.22 -4.61 -12.61
CA ILE A 116 3.13 -3.63 -12.52
C ILE A 116 2.77 -3.09 -13.90
N LEU A 117 3.77 -2.72 -14.70
CA LEU A 117 3.56 -2.21 -16.05
C LEU A 117 2.87 -3.25 -16.94
N ASP A 118 3.27 -4.52 -16.85
CA ASP A 118 2.67 -5.62 -17.59
C ASP A 118 1.21 -5.84 -17.19
N SER A 119 0.89 -5.77 -15.90
CA SER A 119 -0.50 -5.86 -15.41
C SER A 119 -1.34 -4.68 -15.91
N GLU A 120 -0.80 -3.46 -15.89
CA GLU A 120 -1.47 -2.27 -16.45
C GLU A 120 -1.69 -2.38 -17.97
N ASN A 121 -0.71 -2.90 -18.72
CA ASN A 121 -0.83 -3.10 -20.16
C ASN A 121 -1.90 -4.14 -20.50
N LYS A 122 -1.88 -5.29 -19.82
CA LYS A 122 -2.92 -6.33 -19.96
C LYS A 122 -4.31 -5.75 -19.70
N LYS A 123 -4.45 -4.93 -18.66
CA LYS A 123 -5.72 -4.24 -18.36
C LYS A 123 -6.14 -3.29 -19.48
N ARG A 124 -5.22 -2.53 -20.05
CA ARG A 124 -5.53 -1.62 -21.16
C ARG A 124 -6.01 -2.41 -22.37
N GLU A 125 -5.32 -3.51 -22.71
CA GLU A 125 -5.69 -4.39 -23.82
C GLU A 125 -7.08 -5.02 -23.62
N THR A 126 -7.37 -5.55 -22.43
CA THR A 126 -8.69 -6.14 -22.13
C THR A 126 -9.80 -5.10 -22.17
N THR A 127 -9.54 -3.88 -21.66
CA THR A 127 -10.49 -2.77 -21.70
C THR A 127 -10.78 -2.35 -23.16
N GLN A 128 -9.72 -2.14 -23.96
CA GLN A 128 -9.84 -1.78 -25.37
C GLN A 128 -10.62 -2.84 -26.17
N LEU A 129 -10.34 -4.12 -25.91
CA LEU A 129 -11.05 -5.23 -26.52
C LEU A 129 -12.54 -5.19 -26.14
N HIS A 130 -12.86 -5.03 -24.85
CA HIS A 130 -14.25 -4.93 -24.38
C HIS A 130 -15.00 -3.75 -25.01
N ASP A 131 -14.38 -2.57 -25.10
CA ASP A 131 -14.97 -1.39 -25.72
C ASP A 131 -15.23 -1.61 -27.22
N SER A 132 -14.27 -2.21 -27.95
CA SER A 132 -14.44 -2.52 -29.37
C SER A 132 -15.59 -3.52 -29.62
N TYR A 133 -15.74 -4.54 -28.77
CA TYR A 133 -16.87 -5.49 -28.84
C TYR A 133 -18.21 -4.80 -28.58
N ARG A 134 -18.25 -3.86 -27.64
CA ARG A 134 -19.45 -3.08 -27.32
C ARG A 134 -19.85 -2.19 -28.51
N GLU A 135 -18.90 -1.48 -29.11
CA GLU A 135 -19.12 -0.63 -30.29
C GLU A 135 -19.61 -1.44 -31.49
N ALA A 136 -18.96 -2.56 -31.79
CA ALA A 136 -19.35 -3.46 -32.88
C ALA A 136 -20.77 -4.00 -32.68
N ARG A 137 -21.13 -4.41 -31.45
CA ARG A 137 -22.48 -4.89 -31.13
C ARG A 137 -23.55 -3.80 -31.33
N VAL A 138 -23.27 -2.56 -30.93
CA VAL A 138 -24.19 -1.44 -31.14
C VAL A 138 -24.35 -1.11 -32.63
N SER A 139 -23.26 -1.19 -33.40
CA SER A 139 -23.30 -0.93 -34.85
C SER A 139 -24.10 -1.96 -35.65
N GLN A 140 -24.19 -3.21 -35.18
CA GLN A 140 -24.99 -4.29 -35.79
C GLN A 140 -26.50 -4.17 -35.51
N THR A 141 -26.87 -3.42 -34.46
CA THR A 141 -28.27 -3.21 -34.05
C THR A 141 -28.91 -1.94 -34.60
N LYS A 142 -28.18 -1.15 -35.40
CA LYS A 142 -28.67 0.04 -36.11
C LYS A 142 -28.91 -0.27 -37.58
#